data_AF-A0AAU0HSW2-F1
#
_entry.id   AF-A0AAU0HSW2-F1
#
_cell.length_a   1.000
_cell.length_b   1.000
_cell.length_c   1.000
_cell.angle_alpha   90.00
_cell.angle_beta   90.00
_cell.angle_gamma   90.00
#
_symmetry.space_group_name_H-M   'P 1'
#
loop_
_entity.id
_entity.type
_entity.pdbx_description
1 polymer ?
#
loop_
_entity_poly.entity_id
_entity_poly.type
_entity_poly.pdbx_seq_one_letter_code
_entity_poly.pdbx_strand_id
1 'polypeptide(L)'
;MDGTEAYMQDITELQRRITAALDRIGTGLDGITLMEPTEIAPEENDAGDPHELAEALEAERTLSSQLQERLQANLKKTHRLESDAAGEIDRLKAQLSAIEEDRARLKAVNDALRNSNEALRAANEAGLADEALVGESVRTELDALRQVRASDRAELDAILAILEPAIDRADGQQEETQDA
;
A
#
# COMPACT_ATOMS: atom_id res chain seq x y z
N MET A 1 28.06 57.59 17.56
CA MET A 1 28.27 57.36 19.00
C MET A 1 26.99 56.72 19.53
N ASP A 2 26.70 55.46 19.16
CA ASP A 2 25.39 54.83 19.45
C ASP A 2 25.48 53.32 19.74
N GLY A 3 26.69 52.74 19.68
CA GLY A 3 26.89 51.29 19.88
C GLY A 3 27.21 50.89 21.32
N THR A 4 27.83 51.78 22.10
CA THR A 4 28.24 51.51 23.49
C THR A 4 27.08 51.57 24.47
N GLU A 5 26.06 52.41 24.23
CA GLU A 5 24.85 52.45 25.07
C GLU A 5 23.98 51.20 24.86
N ALA A 6 23.82 50.73 23.62
CA ALA A 6 23.10 49.49 23.32
C ALA A 6 23.77 48.25 23.96
N TYR A 7 25.11 48.16 23.87
CA TYR A 7 25.87 47.07 24.50
C TYR A 7 25.78 47.10 26.04
N MET A 8 25.74 48.29 26.64
CA MET A 8 25.59 48.45 28.08
C MET A 8 24.16 48.09 28.54
N GLN A 9 23.13 48.37 27.74
CA GLN A 9 21.76 47.92 28.00
C GLN A 9 21.62 46.38 27.89
N ASP A 10 22.26 45.75 26.90
CA ASP A 10 22.28 44.29 26.76
C ASP A 10 22.95 43.61 27.94
N ILE A 11 24.08 44.14 28.43
CA ILE A 11 24.74 43.63 29.64
C ILE A 11 23.84 43.77 30.86
N THR A 12 23.13 44.88 31.00
CA THR A 12 22.24 45.12 32.14
C THR A 12 21.05 44.16 32.12
N GLU A 13 20.49 43.87 30.95
CA GLU A 13 19.39 42.91 30.80
C GLU A 13 19.86 41.47 31.04
N LEU A 14 21.07 41.11 30.58
CA LEU A 14 21.67 39.82 30.88
C LEU A 14 21.93 39.65 32.39
N GLN A 15 22.44 40.69 33.07
CA GLN A 15 22.63 40.68 34.51
C GLN A 15 21.30 40.52 35.26
N ARG A 16 20.25 41.24 34.85
CA ARG A 16 18.91 41.10 35.44
C ARG A 16 18.36 39.68 35.29
N ARG A 17 18.54 39.06 34.12
CA ARG A 17 18.10 37.68 33.85
C ARG A 17 18.91 36.65 34.63
N ILE A 18 20.22 36.86 34.77
CA ILE A 18 21.09 35.96 35.55
C ILE A 18 20.72 36.02 37.03
N THR A 19 20.53 37.21 37.60
CA THR A 19 20.12 37.35 39.00
C THR A 19 18.75 36.70 39.25
N ALA A 20 17.78 36.91 38.37
CA ALA A 20 16.48 36.25 38.47
C ALA A 20 16.56 34.71 38.36
N ALA A 21 17.46 34.19 37.52
CA ALA A 21 17.69 32.75 37.41
C ALA A 21 18.37 32.18 38.67
N LEU A 22 19.33 32.91 39.24
CA LEU A 22 20.01 32.52 40.47
C LEU A 22 19.06 32.54 41.68
N ASP A 23 18.18 33.54 41.79
CA ASP A 23 17.15 33.59 42.85
C ASP A 23 16.14 32.43 42.71
N ARG A 24 15.78 32.06 41.48
CA ARG A 24 14.91 30.90 41.23
C ARG A 24 15.58 29.57 41.58
N ILE A 25 16.87 29.45 41.33
CA ILE A 25 17.66 28.28 41.73
C ILE A 25 17.82 28.26 43.25
N GLY A 26 18.08 29.41 43.89
CA GLY A 26 18.16 29.56 45.34
C GLY A 26 16.87 29.13 46.04
N THR A 27 15.72 29.63 45.58
CA THR A 27 14.40 29.22 46.09
C THR A 27 14.08 27.76 45.80
N GLY A 28 14.52 27.21 44.66
CA GLY A 28 14.41 25.79 44.34
C GLY A 28 15.26 24.90 45.25
N LEU A 29 16.48 25.34 45.56
CA LEU A 29 17.38 24.66 46.52
C LEU A 29 16.84 24.77 47.93
N ASP A 30 16.39 25.94 48.37
CA ASP A 30 15.76 26.13 49.68
C ASP A 30 14.53 25.22 49.82
N GLY A 31 13.72 25.03 48.77
CA GLY A 31 12.61 24.07 48.76
C GLY A 31 13.06 22.60 48.90
N ILE A 32 14.20 22.24 48.32
CA ILE A 32 14.81 20.91 48.49
C ILE A 32 15.45 20.74 49.87
N THR A 33 15.95 21.83 50.46
CA THR A 33 16.64 21.82 51.77
C THR A 33 15.67 21.94 52.95
N LEU A 34 14.51 22.59 52.74
CA LEU A 34 13.34 22.63 53.62
C LEU A 34 12.50 21.36 53.53
N MET A 35 12.78 20.48 52.56
CA MET A 35 12.51 19.06 52.68
C MET A 35 13.45 18.53 53.78
N GLU A 36 13.12 18.83 55.04
CA GLU A 36 13.61 18.03 56.15
C GLU A 36 13.39 16.56 55.77
N PRO A 37 14.32 15.64 56.10
CA PRO A 37 14.00 14.23 56.05
C PRO A 37 12.84 14.07 57.02
N THR A 38 11.62 14.05 56.51
CA THR A 38 10.49 13.51 57.24
C THR A 38 11.00 12.15 57.66
N GLU A 39 11.13 11.92 58.96
CA GLU A 39 11.16 10.56 59.46
C GLU A 39 9.93 9.92 58.83
N ILE A 40 10.17 9.12 57.80
CA ILE A 40 9.19 8.18 57.29
C ILE A 40 9.06 7.21 58.46
N ALA A 41 8.24 7.58 59.45
CA ALA A 41 7.52 6.59 60.22
C ALA A 41 7.05 5.59 59.18
N PRO A 42 7.36 4.29 59.32
CA PRO A 42 7.00 3.33 58.29
C PRO A 42 5.52 3.55 58.06
N GLU A 43 5.17 4.17 56.93
CA GLU A 43 3.87 3.97 56.38
C GLU A 43 3.82 2.46 56.34
N GLU A 44 2.91 1.88 57.13
CA GLU A 44 2.45 0.55 56.86
C GLU A 44 2.12 0.61 55.39
N ASN A 45 3.06 0.11 54.58
CA ASN A 45 2.84 -0.11 53.19
C ASN A 45 1.59 -0.98 53.25
N ASP A 46 0.45 -0.42 52.87
CA ASP A 46 -0.61 -1.17 52.24
C ASP A 46 -0.07 -1.61 50.86
N ALA A 47 1.11 -2.25 50.88
CA ALA A 47 1.48 -3.25 49.93
C ALA A 47 0.42 -4.30 50.18
N GLY A 48 -0.66 -4.21 49.40
CA GLY A 48 -1.75 -5.16 49.40
C GLY A 48 -1.17 -6.58 49.46
N ASP A 49 -1.96 -7.49 50.02
CA ASP A 49 -1.51 -8.86 50.31
C ASP A 49 -0.62 -9.38 49.16
N PRO A 50 0.64 -9.81 49.42
CA PRO A 50 1.53 -10.33 48.40
C PRO A 50 0.88 -11.41 47.51
N HIS A 51 -0.14 -12.10 48.04
CA HIS A 51 -0.97 -13.04 47.30
C HIS A 51 -1.83 -12.35 46.22
N GLU A 52 -2.49 -11.24 46.53
CA GLU A 52 -3.32 -10.47 45.58
C GLU A 52 -2.46 -9.86 44.46
N LEU A 53 -1.25 -9.37 44.76
CA LEU A 53 -0.31 -8.90 43.74
C LEU A 53 0.18 -10.05 42.84
N ALA A 54 0.42 -11.24 43.40
CA ALA A 54 0.83 -12.40 42.62
C ALA A 54 -0.29 -12.85 41.67
N GLU A 55 -1.54 -12.90 42.14
CA GLU A 55 -2.70 -13.19 41.30
C GLU A 55 -2.90 -12.15 40.18
N ALA A 56 -2.77 -10.86 40.50
CA ALA A 56 -2.86 -9.79 39.51
C ALA A 56 -1.75 -9.89 38.44
N LEU A 57 -0.52 -10.23 38.84
CA LEU A 57 0.60 -10.44 37.92
C LEU A 57 0.38 -11.66 37.02
N GLU A 58 -0.17 -12.75 37.55
CA GLU A 58 -0.53 -13.94 36.76
C GLU A 58 -1.67 -13.63 35.77
N ALA A 59 -2.69 -12.87 36.19
CA ALA A 59 -3.76 -12.40 35.32
C ALA A 59 -3.21 -11.49 34.20
N GLU A 60 -2.30 -10.57 34.51
CA GLU A 60 -1.66 -9.72 33.49
C GLU A 60 -0.80 -10.53 32.53
N ARG A 61 -0.03 -11.50 33.02
CA ARG A 61 0.80 -12.39 32.18
C ARG A 61 -0.05 -13.23 31.22
N THR A 62 -1.18 -13.75 31.68
CA THR A 62 -2.10 -14.53 30.83
C THR A 62 -2.80 -13.65 29.80
N LEU A 63 -3.20 -12.43 30.16
CA LEU A 63 -3.72 -11.45 29.19
C LEU A 63 -2.66 -11.07 28.16
N SER A 64 -1.42 -10.84 28.61
CA SER A 64 -0.29 -10.50 27.74
C SER A 64 0.02 -11.62 26.75
N SER A 65 0.04 -12.90 27.19
CA SER A 65 0.24 -14.03 26.28
C SER A 65 -0.90 -14.15 25.26
N GLN A 66 -2.15 -14.01 25.67
CA GLN A 66 -3.31 -14.01 24.76
C GLN A 66 -3.24 -12.88 23.74
N LEU A 67 -2.84 -11.67 24.14
CA LEU A 67 -2.66 -10.54 23.25
C LEU A 67 -1.52 -10.77 22.25
N GLN A 68 -0.40 -11.34 22.70
CA GLN A 68 0.72 -11.71 21.84
C GLN A 68 0.31 -12.77 20.81
N GLU A 69 -0.44 -13.79 21.21
CA GLU A 69 -0.97 -14.81 20.29
C GLU A 69 -1.91 -14.19 19.26
N ARG A 70 -2.84 -13.32 19.68
CA ARG A 70 -3.73 -12.59 18.77
C ARG A 70 -2.97 -11.69 17.81
N LEU A 71 -1.94 -11.00 18.29
CA LEU A 71 -1.11 -10.13 17.46
C LEU A 71 -0.33 -10.94 16.43
N GLN A 72 0.27 -12.08 16.83
CA GLN A 72 0.94 -12.98 15.89
C GLN A 72 -0.02 -13.56 14.87
N ALA A 73 -1.24 -13.96 15.29
CA ALA A 73 -2.27 -14.45 14.37
C ALA A 73 -2.69 -13.36 13.38
N ASN A 74 -2.85 -12.12 13.84
CA ASN A 74 -3.18 -10.98 12.99
C ASN A 74 -2.06 -10.67 12.00
N LEU A 75 -0.79 -10.62 12.45
CA LEU A 75 0.37 -10.41 11.58
C LEU A 75 0.52 -11.50 10.52
N LYS A 76 0.29 -12.77 10.88
CA LYS A 76 0.27 -13.87 9.90
C LYS A 76 -0.84 -13.67 8.86
N LYS A 77 -2.01 -13.19 9.29
CA LYS A 77 -3.14 -12.91 8.40
C LYS A 77 -2.83 -11.71 7.48
N THR A 78 -2.28 -10.62 7.99
CA THR A 78 -1.93 -9.44 7.18
C THR A 78 -0.85 -9.79 6.17
N HIS A 79 0.20 -10.51 6.57
CA HIS A 79 1.24 -10.94 5.64
C HIS A 79 0.70 -11.86 4.53
N ARG A 80 -0.27 -12.74 4.83
CA ARG A 80 -0.93 -13.54 3.78
C ARG A 80 -1.71 -12.66 2.81
N LEU A 81 -2.53 -11.75 3.32
CA LEU A 81 -3.31 -10.83 2.49
C LEU A 81 -2.41 -9.91 1.64
N GLU A 82 -1.30 -9.44 2.21
CA GLU A 82 -0.30 -8.63 1.48
C GLU A 82 0.37 -9.44 0.38
N SER A 83 0.74 -10.70 0.65
CA SER A 83 1.30 -11.60 -0.36
C SER A 83 0.31 -11.90 -1.49
N ASP A 84 -0.94 -12.18 -1.14
CA ASP A 84 -2.00 -12.47 -2.12
C ASP A 84 -2.29 -11.23 -2.98
N ALA A 85 -2.40 -10.05 -2.34
CA ALA A 85 -2.60 -8.78 -3.04
C ALA A 85 -1.41 -8.42 -3.95
N ALA A 86 -0.17 -8.67 -3.51
CA ALA A 86 1.02 -8.47 -4.33
C ALA A 86 1.00 -9.38 -5.57
N GLY A 87 0.64 -10.66 -5.40
CA GLY A 87 0.47 -11.60 -6.51
C GLY A 87 -0.60 -11.16 -7.51
N GLU A 88 -1.73 -10.66 -7.03
CA GLU A 88 -2.81 -10.15 -7.90
C GLU A 88 -2.40 -8.87 -8.64
N ILE A 89 -1.67 -7.95 -7.97
CA ILE A 89 -1.12 -6.76 -8.62
C ILE A 89 -0.16 -7.16 -9.76
N ASP A 90 0.71 -8.13 -9.54
CA ASP A 90 1.65 -8.58 -10.58
C ASP A 90 0.92 -9.27 -11.74
N ARG A 91 -0.12 -10.07 -11.45
CA ARG A 91 -1.00 -10.65 -12.47
C ARG A 91 -1.69 -9.57 -13.30
N LEU A 92 -2.31 -8.57 -12.66
CA LEU A 92 -3.00 -7.48 -13.34
C LEU A 92 -2.06 -6.61 -14.18
N LYS A 93 -0.83 -6.37 -13.70
CA LYS A 93 0.20 -5.67 -14.48
C LYS A 93 0.59 -6.46 -15.74
N ALA A 94 0.77 -7.77 -15.61
CA ALA A 94 1.09 -8.62 -16.76
C ALA A 94 -0.06 -8.62 -17.79
N GLN A 95 -1.31 -8.70 -17.33
CA GLN A 95 -2.49 -8.60 -18.21
C GLN A 95 -2.58 -7.23 -18.89
N LEU A 96 -2.33 -6.14 -18.16
CA LEU A 96 -2.35 -4.79 -18.73
C LEU A 96 -1.28 -4.63 -19.83
N SER A 97 -0.06 -5.13 -19.59
CA SER A 97 1.01 -5.13 -20.59
C SER A 97 0.61 -5.88 -21.86
N ALA A 98 -0.02 -7.06 -21.72
CA ALA A 98 -0.49 -7.83 -22.86
C ALA A 98 -1.57 -7.09 -23.65
N ILE A 99 -2.54 -6.47 -22.97
CA ILE A 99 -3.59 -5.66 -23.60
C ILE A 99 -3.01 -4.44 -24.32
N GLU A 100 -2.00 -3.78 -23.75
CA GLU A 100 -1.31 -2.66 -24.39
C GLU A 100 -0.59 -3.07 -25.68
N GLU A 101 0.08 -4.23 -25.66
CA GLU A 101 0.72 -4.81 -26.85
C GLU A 101 -0.29 -5.17 -27.95
N ASP A 102 -1.39 -5.82 -27.57
CA ASP A 102 -2.46 -6.18 -28.51
C ASP A 102 -3.14 -4.94 -29.10
N ARG A 103 -3.37 -3.91 -28.28
CA ARG A 103 -3.88 -2.62 -28.75
C ARG A 103 -2.93 -1.93 -29.72
N ALA A 104 -1.63 -1.93 -29.43
CA ALA A 104 -0.63 -1.36 -30.33
C ALA A 104 -0.60 -2.10 -31.68
N ARG A 105 -0.71 -3.44 -31.64
CA ARG A 105 -0.76 -4.29 -32.83
C ARG A 105 -2.03 -4.06 -33.65
N LEU A 106 -3.20 -4.01 -33.00
CA LEU A 106 -4.47 -3.69 -33.67
C LEU A 106 -4.44 -2.31 -34.34
N LYS A 107 -3.86 -1.30 -33.68
CA LYS A 107 -3.67 0.03 -34.27
C LYS A 107 -2.79 -0.04 -35.53
N ALA A 108 -1.66 -0.73 -35.46
CA ALA A 108 -0.76 -0.88 -36.60
C ALA A 108 -1.45 -1.58 -37.79
N VAL A 109 -2.23 -2.62 -37.52
CA VAL A 109 -2.99 -3.33 -38.56
C VAL A 109 -4.10 -2.44 -39.15
N ASN A 110 -4.80 -1.66 -38.33
CA ASN A 110 -5.82 -0.73 -38.82
C ASN A 110 -5.21 0.37 -39.71
N ASP A 111 -4.06 0.91 -39.31
CA ASP A 111 -3.34 1.91 -40.10
C ASP A 111 -2.85 1.30 -41.44
N ALA A 112 -2.35 0.06 -41.43
CA ALA A 112 -1.99 -0.67 -42.66
C ALA A 112 -3.20 -0.90 -43.58
N LEU A 113 -4.37 -1.28 -43.02
CA LEU A 113 -5.60 -1.44 -43.78
C LEU A 113 -6.09 -0.14 -44.40
N ARG A 114 -6.00 0.98 -43.67
CA ARG A 114 -6.37 2.31 -44.19
C ARG A 114 -5.48 2.69 -45.36
N ASN A 115 -4.15 2.55 -45.20
CA ASN A 115 -3.20 2.83 -46.26
C ASN A 115 -3.44 1.95 -47.50
N SER A 116 -3.72 0.67 -47.30
CA SER A 116 -4.03 -0.26 -48.40
C SER A 116 -5.33 0.12 -49.13
N ASN A 117 -6.38 0.50 -48.39
CA ASN A 117 -7.63 0.98 -48.97
C ASN A 117 -7.45 2.30 -49.74
N GLU A 118 -6.64 3.22 -49.24
CA GLU A 118 -6.30 4.46 -49.94
C GLU A 118 -5.55 4.19 -51.24
N ALA A 119 -4.55 3.29 -51.21
CA ALA A 119 -3.81 2.87 -52.40
C ALA A 119 -4.72 2.21 -53.43
N LEU A 120 -5.63 1.34 -53.01
CA LEU A 120 -6.61 0.71 -53.89
C LEU A 120 -7.59 1.73 -54.51
N ARG A 121 -8.05 2.72 -53.74
CA ARG A 121 -8.91 3.78 -54.27
C ARG A 121 -8.17 4.63 -55.30
N ALA A 122 -6.94 5.03 -55.02
CA ALA A 122 -6.10 5.78 -55.96
C ALA A 122 -5.82 4.98 -57.24
N ALA A 123 -5.54 3.68 -57.12
CA ALA A 123 -5.32 2.78 -58.25
C ALA A 123 -6.58 2.62 -59.11
N ASN A 124 -7.75 2.46 -58.47
CA ASN A 124 -9.04 2.39 -59.17
C ASN A 124 -9.41 3.71 -59.85
N GLU A 125 -9.20 4.86 -59.20
CA GLU A 125 -9.42 6.19 -59.79
C GLU A 125 -8.50 6.45 -60.98
N ALA A 126 -7.26 5.95 -60.93
CA ALA A 126 -6.31 6.02 -62.03
C ALA A 126 -6.60 5.01 -63.17
N GLY A 127 -7.59 4.11 -63.01
CA GLY A 127 -7.87 3.02 -63.94
C GLY A 127 -6.77 1.95 -63.99
N LEU A 128 -5.88 1.94 -63.00
CA LEU A 128 -4.73 1.04 -62.85
C LEU A 128 -5.02 -0.01 -61.78
N ALA A 129 -6.10 -0.78 -61.93
CA ALA A 129 -6.43 -1.87 -61.00
C ALA A 129 -5.33 -2.94 -61.04
N ASP A 130 -4.34 -2.81 -60.16
CA ASP A 130 -3.19 -3.71 -60.06
C ASP A 130 -3.54 -4.91 -59.17
N GLU A 131 -3.48 -6.10 -59.74
CA GLU A 131 -3.78 -7.37 -59.05
C GLU A 131 -2.87 -7.59 -57.83
N ALA A 132 -1.66 -7.02 -57.83
CA ALA A 132 -0.76 -7.05 -56.69
C ALA A 132 -1.26 -6.24 -55.49
N LEU A 133 -1.88 -5.07 -55.71
CA LEU A 133 -2.45 -4.23 -54.65
C LEU A 133 -3.68 -4.89 -54.01
N VAL A 134 -4.50 -5.56 -54.81
CA VAL A 134 -5.65 -6.33 -54.31
C VAL A 134 -5.16 -7.50 -53.44
N GLY A 135 -4.13 -8.22 -53.89
CA GLY A 135 -3.52 -9.30 -53.12
C GLY A 135 -2.96 -8.83 -51.77
N GLU A 136 -2.35 -7.65 -51.72
CA GLU A 136 -1.82 -7.06 -50.48
C GLU A 136 -2.92 -6.64 -49.50
N SER A 137 -4.00 -6.04 -50.03
CA SER A 137 -5.19 -5.68 -49.24
C SER A 137 -5.82 -6.90 -48.58
N VAL A 138 -6.04 -7.98 -49.35
CA VAL A 138 -6.64 -9.22 -48.85
C VAL A 138 -5.75 -9.88 -47.79
N ARG A 139 -4.42 -9.86 -47.95
CA ARG A 139 -3.49 -10.35 -46.92
C ARG A 139 -3.59 -9.54 -45.64
N THR A 140 -3.60 -8.21 -45.76
CA THR A 140 -3.71 -7.32 -44.61
C THR A 140 -5.05 -7.53 -43.87
N GLU A 141 -6.14 -7.75 -44.59
CA GLU A 141 -7.46 -8.04 -44.01
C GLU A 141 -7.50 -9.40 -43.30
N LEU A 142 -6.87 -10.42 -43.90
CA LEU A 142 -6.74 -11.73 -43.28
C LEU A 142 -5.95 -11.66 -41.96
N ASP A 143 -4.86 -10.89 -41.94
CA ASP A 143 -4.05 -10.70 -40.75
C ASP A 143 -4.79 -9.89 -39.68
N ALA A 144 -5.59 -8.90 -40.07
CA ALA A 144 -6.50 -8.20 -39.17
C ALA A 144 -7.55 -9.12 -38.53
N LEU A 145 -8.22 -9.95 -39.33
CA LEU A 145 -9.22 -10.91 -38.84
C LEU A 145 -8.60 -11.95 -37.91
N ARG A 146 -7.36 -12.38 -38.18
CA ARG A 146 -6.61 -13.27 -37.29
C ARG A 146 -6.27 -12.59 -35.97
N GLN A 147 -5.85 -11.34 -36.00
CA GLN A 147 -5.53 -10.59 -34.79
C GLN A 147 -6.76 -10.34 -33.92
N VAL A 148 -7.90 -9.98 -34.52
CA VAL A 148 -9.17 -9.86 -33.79
C VAL A 148 -9.54 -11.18 -33.14
N ARG A 149 -9.48 -12.31 -33.88
CA ARG A 149 -9.77 -13.63 -33.30
C ARG A 149 -8.80 -14.05 -32.19
N ALA A 150 -7.53 -13.65 -32.27
CA ALA A 150 -6.56 -13.89 -31.21
C ALA A 150 -6.90 -13.08 -29.95
N SER A 151 -7.26 -11.81 -30.11
CA SER A 151 -7.72 -10.93 -29.04
C SER A 151 -8.98 -11.48 -28.36
N ASP A 152 -10.00 -11.85 -29.15
CA ASP A 152 -11.24 -12.43 -28.63
C ASP A 152 -10.96 -13.70 -27.80
N ARG A 153 -10.03 -14.54 -28.27
CA ARG A 153 -9.66 -15.77 -27.54
C ARG A 153 -8.92 -15.46 -26.24
N ALA A 154 -8.01 -14.50 -26.24
CA ALA A 154 -7.32 -14.06 -25.03
C ALA A 154 -8.28 -13.48 -23.99
N GLU A 155 -9.29 -12.71 -24.42
CA GLU A 155 -10.37 -12.21 -23.56
C GLU A 155 -11.21 -13.36 -22.98
N LEU A 156 -11.60 -14.33 -23.81
CA LEU A 156 -12.35 -15.51 -23.34
C LEU A 156 -11.55 -16.34 -22.35
N ASP A 157 -10.26 -16.58 -22.59
CA ASP A 157 -9.37 -17.31 -21.68
C ASP A 157 -9.22 -16.55 -20.34
N ALA A 158 -9.14 -15.21 -20.36
CA ALA A 158 -9.13 -14.40 -19.15
C ALA A 158 -10.45 -14.48 -18.37
N ILE A 159 -11.60 -14.46 -19.06
CA ILE A 159 -12.92 -14.63 -18.43
C ILE A 159 -13.03 -16.03 -17.81
N LEU A 160 -12.61 -17.08 -18.52
CA LEU A 160 -12.61 -18.45 -18.00
C LEU A 160 -11.75 -18.56 -16.74
N ALA A 161 -10.55 -17.99 -16.72
CA ALA A 161 -9.67 -17.99 -15.55
C ALA A 161 -10.24 -17.24 -14.34
N ILE A 162 -11.20 -16.33 -14.54
CA ILE A 162 -11.95 -15.67 -13.46
C ILE A 162 -13.11 -16.54 -12.98
N LEU A 163 -13.80 -17.22 -13.91
CA LEU A 163 -14.98 -18.03 -13.61
C LEU A 163 -14.64 -19.40 -13.00
N GLU A 164 -13.54 -20.03 -13.40
CA GLU A 164 -13.09 -21.34 -12.93
C GLU A 164 -13.07 -21.46 -11.39
N PRO A 165 -12.42 -20.56 -10.62
CA PRO A 165 -12.46 -20.63 -9.16
C PRO A 165 -13.84 -20.29 -8.55
N ALA A 166 -14.78 -19.71 -9.30
CA ALA A 166 -16.15 -19.51 -8.85
C ALA A 166 -17.01 -20.78 -9.04
N ILE A 167 -16.74 -21.54 -10.11
CA ILE A 167 -17.36 -22.84 -10.39
C ILE A 167 -16.87 -23.87 -9.36
N ASP A 168 -15.56 -23.97 -9.12
CA ASP A 168 -14.99 -24.91 -8.13
C ASP A 168 -15.57 -24.69 -6.71
N ARG A 169 -15.80 -23.42 -6.34
CA ARG A 169 -16.45 -23.08 -5.06
C ARG A 169 -17.93 -23.48 -5.03
N ALA A 170 -18.64 -23.38 -6.15
CA ALA A 170 -20.04 -23.77 -6.25
C ALA A 170 -20.21 -25.31 -6.17
N ASP A 171 -19.29 -26.07 -6.78
CA ASP A 171 -19.30 -27.53 -6.75
C ASP A 171 -18.89 -28.06 -5.37
N GLY A 172 -17.86 -27.49 -4.74
CA GLY A 172 -17.45 -27.86 -3.38
C GLY A 172 -18.51 -27.56 -2.30
N GLN A 173 -19.33 -26.52 -2.49
CA GLN A 173 -20.46 -26.22 -1.60
C GLN A 173 -21.63 -27.22 -1.76
N GLN A 174 -21.78 -27.87 -2.92
CA GLN A 174 -22.80 -28.89 -3.11
C GLN A 174 -22.43 -30.21 -2.42
N GLU A 175 -21.14 -30.59 -2.42
CA GLU A 175 -20.65 -31.79 -1.73
C GLU A 175 -20.76 -31.67 -0.19
N GLU A 176 -20.42 -30.52 0.41
CA GLU A 176 -20.59 -30.29 1.86
C GLU A 176 -22.06 -30.33 2.31
N THR A 177 -23.02 -30.00 1.45
CA THR A 177 -24.45 -30.07 1.78
C THR A 177 -25.08 -31.46 1.61
N GLN A 178 -24.39 -32.41 0.96
CA GLN A 178 -24.87 -33.80 0.83
C GLN A 178 -24.38 -34.73 1.95
N ASP A 179 -23.28 -34.38 2.61
CA ASP A 179 -22.70 -35.16 3.73
C ASP A 179 -23.10 -34.68 5.14
N ALA A 180 -24.02 -33.70 5.24
CA ALA A 180 -24.58 -33.17 6.49
C ALA A 180 -26.08 -33.51 6.65
#